data_AF-A0A480A1C5-F1
#
_entry.id   AF-A0A480A1C5-F1
#
_cell.length_a   1.000
_cell.length_b   1.000
_cell.length_c   1.000
_cell.angle_alpha   90.00
_cell.angle_beta   90.00
_cell.angle_gamma   90.00
#
_symmetry.space_group_name_H-M   'P 1'
#
loop_
_entity.id
_entity.type
_entity.pdbx_description
1 polymer ?
#
loop_
_entity_poly.entity_id
_entity_poly.type
_entity_poly.pdbx_seq_one_letter_code
_entity_poly.pdbx_strand_id
1 'polypeptide(L)'
;MPDGEVDTTDVDLDFNKPDAPLPKEIKEIKIMTREVIRTDKAPAPVGPYNQAIVASGKMLFVAGQIAIDPRLGDVVYTDDVTKQTEQVMRNIEAILTEAGATFNDVVKTGVFLADMKDFAAVNAVYAKYFSEDTAPARACVEVSRLPKDVLVEIECIAVIS
;
A
#
# COMPACT_ATOMS: atom_id res chain seq x y z
N MET A 1 7.28 33.95 44.92
CA MET A 1 6.18 33.02 44.56
C MET A 1 4.89 33.77 44.73
N PRO A 2 3.86 33.57 43.89
CA PRO A 2 3.74 32.88 42.58
C PRO A 2 3.30 33.91 41.50
N ASP A 3 2.82 33.64 40.29
CA ASP A 3 3.12 32.73 39.17
C ASP A 3 2.23 33.25 38.01
N GLY A 4 2.64 33.08 36.75
CA GLY A 4 1.77 33.36 35.61
C GLY A 4 2.51 33.52 34.29
N GLU A 5 2.98 32.41 33.71
CA GLU A 5 3.48 32.29 32.35
C GLU A 5 2.42 32.63 31.30
N VAL A 6 2.86 33.26 30.19
CA VAL A 6 2.47 32.84 28.84
C VAL A 6 3.75 32.92 27.99
N ASP A 7 4.25 31.75 27.57
CA ASP A 7 5.34 31.59 26.61
C ASP A 7 4.83 31.88 25.20
N THR A 8 5.28 33.00 24.62
CA THR A 8 5.12 33.32 23.21
C THR A 8 6.50 33.39 22.58
N THR A 9 6.93 32.31 21.95
CA THR A 9 8.08 32.37 21.03
C THR A 9 7.68 31.83 19.67
N ASP A 10 6.94 32.68 18.94
CA ASP A 10 6.98 32.67 17.48
C ASP A 10 8.42 32.92 17.04
N VAL A 11 9.00 31.97 16.32
CA VAL A 11 10.36 32.09 15.79
C VAL A 11 10.28 32.81 14.45
N ASP A 12 10.38 34.15 14.49
CA ASP A 12 10.53 34.99 13.30
C ASP A 12 11.87 34.68 12.60
N LEU A 13 11.81 33.91 11.52
CA LEU A 13 12.95 33.68 10.62
C LEU A 13 13.02 34.82 9.60
N ASP A 14 13.78 35.87 9.94
CA ASP A 14 14.13 36.96 9.02
C ASP A 14 15.24 36.49 8.05
N PHE A 15 14.86 36.32 6.78
CA PHE A 15 15.73 35.81 5.70
C PHE A 15 16.68 36.86 5.09
N ASN A 16 16.73 38.09 5.62
CA ASN A 16 17.49 39.19 5.00
C ASN A 16 18.77 39.62 5.75
N LYS A 17 19.28 38.80 6.69
CA LYS A 17 20.58 39.04 7.34
C LYS A 17 21.70 38.25 6.67
N PRO A 18 22.74 38.89 6.12
CA PRO A 18 23.94 38.20 5.70
C PRO A 18 24.78 37.81 6.93
N ASP A 19 25.18 36.54 6.97
CA ASP A 19 26.19 35.96 7.87
C ASP A 19 25.90 35.90 9.38
N ALA A 20 24.71 35.41 9.76
CA ALA A 20 24.59 34.72 11.04
C ALA A 20 25.25 33.33 10.91
N PRO A 21 26.24 32.95 11.73
CA PRO A 21 26.83 31.62 11.65
C PRO A 21 25.75 30.59 12.00
N LEU A 22 25.50 29.66 11.08
CA LEU A 22 24.60 28.53 11.29
C LEU A 22 24.99 27.80 12.57
N PRO A 23 24.03 27.43 13.45
CA PRO A 23 24.30 26.64 14.64
C PRO A 23 25.04 25.34 14.28
N LYS A 24 26.12 25.05 15.02
CA LYS A 24 26.88 23.80 14.88
C LYS A 24 26.00 22.64 15.36
N GLU A 25 25.76 21.71 14.44
CA GLU A 25 24.94 20.48 14.55
C GLU A 25 23.42 20.64 14.42
N ILE A 26 22.95 20.81 13.18
CA ILE A 26 21.69 20.19 12.76
C ILE A 26 22.00 18.70 12.52
N LYS A 27 21.80 17.85 13.53
CA LYS A 27 21.68 16.40 13.31
C LYS A 27 20.45 16.16 12.43
N GLU A 28 20.61 15.40 11.35
CA GLU A 28 19.60 15.11 10.32
C GLU A 28 18.17 14.97 10.88
N ILE A 29 17.26 15.86 10.49
CA ILE A 29 15.83 15.61 10.62
C ILE A 29 15.45 14.61 9.53
N LYS A 30 15.54 13.31 9.83
CA LYS A 30 14.98 12.27 8.96
C LYS A 30 13.66 11.80 9.54
N ILE A 31 12.59 12.58 9.39
CA ILE A 31 11.22 12.12 9.72
C ILE A 31 10.58 11.55 8.45
N MET A 32 11.20 10.51 7.90
CA MET A 32 10.55 9.59 6.97
C MET A 32 10.49 8.26 7.71
N THR A 33 9.34 7.99 8.31
CA THR A 33 9.12 6.75 9.09
C THR A 33 8.92 5.57 8.16
N ARG A 34 9.30 4.37 8.63
CA ARG A 34 9.07 3.11 7.92
C ARG A 34 8.48 2.11 8.90
N GLU A 35 7.28 1.63 8.61
CA GLU A 35 6.60 0.62 9.42
C GLU A 35 6.26 -0.59 8.56
N VAL A 36 6.37 -1.78 9.17
CA VAL A 36 6.02 -3.05 8.53
C VAL A 36 4.59 -3.40 8.90
N ILE A 37 3.74 -3.60 7.91
CA ILE A 37 2.37 -4.09 8.11
C ILE A 37 2.36 -5.60 7.93
N ARG A 38 1.77 -6.30 8.90
CA ARG A 38 1.67 -7.76 8.89
C ARG A 38 0.38 -8.24 9.54
N THR A 39 -0.35 -9.11 8.85
CA THR A 39 -1.57 -9.74 9.33
C THR A 39 -1.57 -11.24 9.01
N ASP A 40 -2.21 -12.05 9.86
CA ASP A 40 -2.43 -13.48 9.65
C ASP A 40 -3.62 -13.77 8.72
N LYS A 41 -4.42 -12.74 8.42
CA LYS A 41 -5.57 -12.79 7.49
C LYS A 41 -5.17 -12.62 6.02
N ALA A 42 -3.89 -12.46 5.73
CA ALA A 42 -3.33 -12.42 4.38
C ALA A 42 -2.13 -13.37 4.30
N PRO A 43 -1.77 -13.85 3.10
CA PRO A 43 -0.69 -14.81 2.92
C PRO A 43 0.63 -14.31 3.53
N ALA A 44 1.34 -15.19 4.23
CA ALA A 44 2.68 -14.89 4.68
C ALA A 44 3.61 -14.70 3.46
N PRO A 45 4.58 -13.76 3.52
CA PRO A 45 5.57 -13.61 2.45
C PRO A 45 6.33 -14.91 2.19
N VAL A 46 6.44 -15.30 0.91
CA VAL A 46 7.17 -16.51 0.46
C VAL A 46 8.60 -16.18 0.01
N GLY A 47 9.13 -15.03 0.44
CA GLY A 47 10.44 -14.51 0.04
C GLY A 47 10.87 -13.30 0.88
N PRO A 48 11.96 -12.61 0.51
CA PRO A 48 12.52 -11.51 1.30
C PRO A 48 11.76 -10.18 1.10
N TYR A 49 10.45 -10.17 1.38
CA TYR A 49 9.58 -8.99 1.31
C TYR A 49 8.54 -9.00 2.44
N ASN A 50 7.81 -7.89 2.64
CA ASN A 50 6.71 -7.78 3.60
C ASN A 50 5.39 -7.60 2.86
N GLN A 51 4.26 -7.93 3.51
CA GLN A 51 2.92 -7.75 2.93
C GLN A 51 2.68 -6.30 2.51
N ALA A 52 3.01 -5.36 3.38
CA ALA A 52 3.08 -3.95 3.03
C ALA A 52 4.06 -3.16 3.89
N ILE A 53 4.43 -1.98 3.42
CA ILE A 53 5.23 -0.99 4.14
C ILE A 53 4.48 0.34 4.17
N VAL A 54 4.37 0.95 5.34
CA VAL A 54 4.00 2.36 5.46
C VAL A 54 5.27 3.20 5.41
N ALA A 55 5.33 4.16 4.50
CA ALA A 55 6.38 5.16 4.42
C ALA A 55 5.83 6.55 4.81
N SER A 56 6.60 7.26 5.61
CA SER A 56 6.30 8.64 6.06
C SER A 56 4.98 8.80 6.81
N GLY A 57 4.42 7.70 7.32
CA GLY A 57 3.12 7.65 7.99
C GLY A 57 1.91 7.91 7.10
N LYS A 58 2.08 8.03 5.79
CA LYS A 58 0.99 8.38 4.86
C LYS A 58 0.86 7.46 3.66
N MET A 59 1.95 6.88 3.19
CA MET A 59 1.95 6.09 1.97
C MET A 59 2.06 4.61 2.32
N LEU A 60 1.02 3.84 2.01
CA LEU A 60 1.02 2.39 2.17
C LEU A 60 1.34 1.74 0.82
N PHE A 61 2.41 0.93 0.79
CA PHE A 61 2.82 0.16 -0.38
C PHE A 61 2.53 -1.32 -0.12
N VAL A 62 1.50 -1.85 -0.78
CA VAL A 62 1.10 -3.26 -0.69
C VAL A 62 1.82 -4.06 -1.76
N ALA A 63 2.52 -5.12 -1.36
CA ALA A 63 3.18 -6.03 -2.28
C ALA A 63 2.18 -6.76 -3.17
N GLY A 64 2.63 -7.25 -4.33
CA GLY A 64 1.81 -8.06 -5.23
C GLY A 64 1.13 -9.23 -4.51
N GLN A 65 -0.19 -9.24 -4.58
CA GLN A 65 -1.04 -10.29 -4.00
C GLN A 65 -1.44 -11.28 -5.07
N ILE A 66 -1.26 -12.57 -4.74
CA ILE A 66 -1.71 -13.72 -5.53
C ILE A 66 -2.76 -14.51 -4.76
N ALA A 67 -3.45 -15.45 -5.43
CA ALA A 67 -4.58 -16.20 -4.89
C ALA A 67 -4.20 -17.30 -3.89
N ILE A 68 -3.42 -16.98 -2.86
CA ILE A 68 -3.16 -17.88 -1.73
C ILE A 68 -4.27 -17.72 -0.69
N ASP A 69 -4.84 -18.83 -0.19
CA ASP A 69 -5.69 -18.80 1.01
C ASP A 69 -4.77 -18.77 2.25
N PRO A 70 -4.82 -17.73 3.09
CA PRO A 70 -3.94 -17.59 4.25
C PRO A 70 -4.09 -18.72 5.29
N ARG A 71 -5.23 -19.41 5.32
CA ARG A 71 -5.47 -20.55 6.23
C ARG A 71 -4.83 -21.83 5.73
N LEU A 72 -4.77 -22.00 4.41
CA LEU A 72 -4.16 -23.17 3.77
C LEU A 72 -2.67 -22.97 3.49
N GLY A 73 -2.24 -21.71 3.30
CA GLY A 73 -0.88 -21.36 2.92
C GLY A 73 -0.52 -21.71 1.47
N ASP A 74 -1.51 -22.02 0.63
CA ASP A 74 -1.28 -22.39 -0.77
C ASP A 74 -2.28 -21.74 -1.75
N VAL A 75 -1.92 -21.79 -3.03
CA VAL A 75 -2.73 -21.26 -4.13
C VAL A 75 -4.06 -22.00 -4.22
N VAL A 76 -5.14 -21.25 -4.41
CA VAL A 76 -6.49 -21.77 -4.62
C VAL A 76 -7.02 -21.36 -5.98
N TYR A 77 -7.95 -22.15 -6.52
CA TYR A 77 -8.65 -21.87 -7.79
C TYR A 77 -7.73 -21.81 -9.02
N THR A 78 -6.84 -22.79 -9.18
CA THR A 78 -5.77 -22.83 -10.21
C THR A 78 -6.24 -22.49 -11.63
N ASP A 79 -7.47 -22.81 -12.01
CA ASP A 79 -8.00 -22.64 -13.37
C ASP A 79 -9.20 -21.66 -13.45
N ASP A 80 -9.43 -20.86 -12.42
CA ASP A 80 -10.57 -19.93 -12.34
C ASP A 80 -10.10 -18.53 -11.95
N VAL A 81 -9.81 -17.71 -12.96
CA VAL A 81 -9.29 -16.35 -12.78
C VAL A 81 -10.24 -15.45 -11.99
N THR A 82 -11.55 -15.70 -12.07
CA THR A 82 -12.55 -14.93 -11.33
C THR A 82 -12.38 -15.17 -9.84
N LYS A 83 -12.32 -16.44 -9.42
CA LYS A 83 -12.11 -16.79 -8.01
C LYS A 83 -10.71 -16.46 -7.51
N GLN A 84 -9.69 -16.55 -8.36
CA GLN A 84 -8.36 -16.05 -8.01
C GLN A 84 -8.39 -14.55 -7.74
N THR A 85 -9.03 -13.77 -8.60
CA THR A 85 -9.18 -12.33 -8.41
C THR A 85 -9.91 -12.03 -7.10
N GLU A 86 -11.00 -12.75 -6.80
CA GLU A 86 -11.71 -12.59 -5.52
C GLU A 86 -10.82 -12.88 -4.31
N GLN A 87 -9.98 -13.91 -4.37
CA GLN A 87 -9.03 -14.20 -3.29
C GLN A 87 -7.95 -13.12 -3.17
N VAL A 88 -7.40 -12.65 -4.30
CA VAL A 88 -6.44 -11.55 -4.34
C VAL A 88 -7.02 -10.30 -3.69
N MET A 89 -8.24 -9.92 -4.05
CA MET A 89 -8.90 -8.75 -3.48
C MET A 89 -9.16 -8.91 -1.97
N ARG A 90 -9.56 -10.10 -1.49
CA ARG A 90 -9.66 -10.38 -0.05
C ARG A 90 -8.32 -10.26 0.68
N ASN A 91 -7.23 -10.72 0.06
CA ASN A 91 -5.89 -10.61 0.63
C ASN A 91 -5.46 -9.14 0.74
N ILE A 92 -5.72 -8.33 -0.29
CA ILE A 92 -5.49 -6.88 -0.26
C ILE A 92 -6.32 -6.22 0.84
N GLU A 93 -7.62 -6.54 0.93
CA GLU A 93 -8.52 -6.00 1.95
C GLU A 93 -8.00 -6.25 3.37
N ALA A 94 -7.53 -7.47 3.65
CA ALA A 94 -6.95 -7.81 4.94
C ALA A 94 -5.71 -6.97 5.28
N ILE A 95 -4.84 -6.72 4.29
CA ILE A 95 -3.63 -5.89 4.48
C ILE A 95 -4.00 -4.42 4.67
N LEU A 96 -4.93 -3.89 3.87
CA LEU A 96 -5.44 -2.53 4.02
C LEU A 96 -6.04 -2.36 5.42
N THR A 97 -6.87 -3.30 5.86
CA THR A 97 -7.53 -3.27 7.18
C THR A 97 -6.51 -3.27 8.32
N GLU A 98 -5.45 -4.09 8.23
CA GLU A 98 -4.36 -4.11 9.22
C GLU A 98 -3.66 -2.75 9.31
N ALA A 99 -3.53 -2.04 8.19
CA ALA A 99 -2.96 -0.70 8.13
C ALA A 99 -3.96 0.42 8.48
N GLY A 100 -5.19 0.09 8.92
CA GLY A 100 -6.24 1.08 9.20
C GLY A 100 -6.82 1.74 7.94
N ALA A 101 -6.70 1.10 6.79
CA ALA A 101 -7.13 1.58 5.48
C ALA A 101 -8.26 0.73 4.88
N THR A 102 -8.87 1.26 3.82
CA THR A 102 -9.90 0.62 3.01
C THR A 102 -9.59 0.76 1.52
N PHE A 103 -10.41 0.16 0.65
CA PHE A 103 -10.24 0.34 -0.80
C PHE A 103 -10.43 1.80 -1.26
N ASN A 104 -11.14 2.64 -0.50
CA ASN A 104 -11.29 4.06 -0.82
C ASN A 104 -9.98 4.84 -0.66
N ASP A 105 -9.03 4.30 0.10
CA ASP A 105 -7.73 4.93 0.33
C ASP A 105 -6.71 4.56 -0.75
N VAL A 106 -7.03 3.59 -1.61
CA VAL A 106 -6.15 3.14 -2.70
C VAL A 106 -6.12 4.19 -3.81
N VAL A 107 -4.91 4.60 -4.18
CA VAL A 107 -4.67 5.64 -5.20
C VAL A 107 -4.10 5.08 -6.51
N LYS A 108 -3.44 3.91 -6.45
CA LYS A 108 -2.85 3.25 -7.62
C LYS A 108 -2.92 1.73 -7.48
N THR A 109 -3.22 1.04 -8.57
CA THR A 109 -3.08 -0.43 -8.68
C THR A 109 -2.23 -0.83 -9.88
N GLY A 110 -1.48 -1.92 -9.73
CA GLY A 110 -0.87 -2.65 -10.84
C GLY A 110 -1.58 -4.00 -10.96
N VAL A 111 -2.10 -4.31 -12.15
CA VAL A 111 -2.78 -5.58 -12.45
C VAL A 111 -1.97 -6.33 -13.48
N PHE A 112 -1.52 -7.53 -13.12
CA PHE A 112 -0.69 -8.38 -13.97
C PHE A 112 -1.46 -9.66 -14.27
N LEU A 113 -1.67 -9.95 -15.56
CA LEU A 113 -2.42 -11.11 -16.04
C LEU A 113 -1.48 -12.13 -16.69
N ALA A 114 -1.79 -13.41 -16.53
CA ALA A 114 -1.12 -14.48 -17.29
C ALA A 114 -1.60 -14.55 -18.75
N ASP A 115 -2.86 -14.19 -19.02
CA ASP A 115 -3.45 -14.09 -20.37
C ASP A 115 -4.43 -12.89 -20.42
N MET A 116 -4.26 -11.99 -21.39
CA MET A 116 -5.11 -10.81 -21.57
C MET A 116 -6.56 -11.16 -21.89
N LYS A 117 -6.86 -12.41 -22.31
CA LYS A 117 -8.25 -12.88 -22.48
C LYS A 117 -9.06 -12.80 -21.19
N ASP A 118 -8.41 -12.85 -20.03
CA ASP A 118 -9.06 -12.80 -18.73
C ASP A 118 -9.43 -11.38 -18.27
N PHE A 119 -9.04 -10.35 -19.04
CA PHE A 119 -9.23 -8.94 -18.67
C PHE A 119 -10.67 -8.60 -18.27
N ALA A 120 -11.65 -9.07 -19.04
CA ALA A 120 -13.07 -8.80 -18.76
C ALA A 120 -13.54 -9.46 -17.46
N ALA A 121 -13.12 -10.71 -17.21
CA ALA A 121 -13.48 -11.44 -16.00
C ALA A 121 -12.86 -10.81 -14.74
N VAL A 122 -11.57 -10.44 -14.82
CA VAL A 122 -10.87 -9.74 -13.73
C VAL A 122 -11.53 -8.39 -13.44
N ASN A 123 -11.87 -7.61 -14.47
CA ASN A 123 -12.53 -6.31 -14.30
C ASN A 123 -13.90 -6.43 -13.62
N ALA A 124 -14.68 -7.46 -13.93
CA ALA A 124 -15.98 -7.67 -13.32
C ALA A 124 -15.88 -7.91 -11.81
N VAL A 125 -14.81 -8.56 -11.33
CA VAL A 125 -14.54 -8.70 -9.89
C VAL A 125 -13.97 -7.40 -9.31
N TYR A 126 -12.97 -6.82 -9.98
CA TYR A 126 -12.29 -5.60 -9.55
C TYR A 126 -13.26 -4.44 -9.31
N ALA A 127 -14.23 -4.24 -10.21
CA ALA A 127 -15.24 -3.18 -10.12
C ALA A 127 -16.20 -3.33 -8.92
N LYS A 128 -16.22 -4.49 -8.23
CA LYS A 128 -17.00 -4.66 -6.99
C LYS A 128 -16.36 -3.94 -5.79
N TYR A 129 -15.05 -3.66 -5.87
CA TYR A 129 -14.27 -3.09 -4.77
C TYR A 129 -13.98 -1.59 -4.95
N PHE A 130 -14.13 -1.06 -6.16
CA PHE A 130 -13.86 0.33 -6.48
C PHE A 130 -15.07 0.97 -7.14
N SER A 131 -15.57 2.04 -6.53
CA SER A 131 -16.58 2.91 -7.14
C SER A 131 -15.99 3.62 -8.35
N GLU A 132 -16.73 3.72 -9.45
CA GLU A 132 -16.27 4.33 -10.71
C GLU A 132 -15.75 5.76 -10.51
N ASP A 133 -16.46 6.56 -9.70
CA ASP A 133 -16.14 7.97 -9.43
C ASP A 133 -14.82 8.17 -8.65
N THR A 134 -14.36 7.16 -7.93
CA THR A 134 -13.20 7.23 -7.03
C THR A 134 -12.19 6.13 -7.27
N ALA A 135 -12.27 5.45 -8.42
CA ALA A 135 -11.38 4.33 -8.73
C ALA A 135 -9.91 4.80 -8.82
N PRO A 136 -8.95 3.98 -8.37
CA PRO A 136 -7.54 4.35 -8.40
C PRO A 136 -7.01 4.45 -9.84
N ALA A 137 -5.90 5.19 -9.99
CA ALA A 137 -5.11 5.05 -11.21
C ALA A 137 -4.71 3.57 -11.40
N ARG A 138 -4.64 3.11 -12.66
CA ARG A 138 -4.39 1.69 -12.94
C ARG A 138 -3.50 1.49 -14.16
N ALA A 139 -2.61 0.52 -14.05
CA ALA A 139 -1.95 -0.12 -15.18
C ALA A 139 -2.34 -1.61 -15.19
N CYS A 140 -2.67 -2.15 -16.37
CA CYS A 140 -2.99 -3.55 -16.55
C CYS A 140 -2.22 -4.09 -17.74
N VAL A 141 -1.48 -5.18 -17.55
CA VAL A 141 -0.65 -5.80 -18.59
C VAL A 141 -0.71 -7.31 -18.51
N GLU A 142 -0.47 -7.98 -19.64
CA GLU A 142 -0.11 -9.39 -19.66
C GLU A 142 1.40 -9.51 -19.41
N VAL A 143 1.81 -10.49 -18.61
CA VAL A 143 3.22 -10.77 -18.30
C VAL A 143 3.62 -12.18 -18.70
N SER A 144 4.91 -12.43 -18.88
CA SER A 144 5.40 -13.73 -19.36
C SER A 144 5.12 -14.88 -18.41
N ARG A 145 5.12 -14.62 -17.09
CA ARG A 145 4.84 -15.60 -16.04
C ARG A 145 4.63 -14.91 -14.69
N LEU A 146 3.69 -15.42 -13.89
CA LEU A 146 3.46 -14.98 -12.50
C LEU A 146 4.04 -16.00 -11.49
N PRO A 147 4.39 -15.57 -10.26
CA PRO A 147 4.81 -16.48 -9.20
C PRO A 147 3.78 -17.58 -8.94
N LYS A 148 4.26 -18.83 -8.78
CA LYS A 148 3.40 -20.02 -8.62
C LYS A 148 2.40 -20.27 -9.77
N ASP A 149 2.64 -19.72 -10.96
CA ASP A 149 1.78 -19.93 -12.15
C ASP A 149 0.31 -19.54 -11.93
N VAL A 150 0.05 -18.55 -11.07
CA VAL A 150 -1.29 -17.98 -10.91
C VAL A 150 -1.71 -17.19 -12.17
N LEU A 151 -3.00 -16.92 -12.28
CA LEU A 151 -3.60 -16.25 -13.45
C LEU A 151 -3.61 -14.72 -13.30
N VAL A 152 -3.57 -14.23 -12.07
CA VAL A 152 -3.62 -12.80 -11.75
C VAL A 152 -2.80 -12.47 -10.50
N GLU A 153 -2.09 -11.35 -10.56
CA GLU A 153 -1.42 -10.70 -9.44
C GLU A 153 -1.82 -9.22 -9.41
N ILE A 154 -2.11 -8.69 -8.21
CA ILE A 154 -2.48 -7.28 -8.05
C ILE A 154 -1.67 -6.67 -6.90
N GLU A 155 -1.02 -5.54 -7.17
CA GLU A 155 -0.41 -4.67 -6.16
C GLU A 155 -1.20 -3.38 -6.02
N CYS A 156 -1.04 -2.69 -4.89
CA CYS A 156 -1.63 -1.37 -4.73
C CYS A 156 -0.82 -0.41 -3.84
N ILE A 157 -1.06 0.87 -4.04
CA ILE A 157 -0.59 1.96 -3.19
C ILE A 157 -1.83 2.66 -2.64
N ALA A 158 -1.83 2.90 -1.33
CA ALA A 158 -2.88 3.65 -0.64
C ALA A 158 -2.31 4.83 0.14
N VAL A 159 -3.16 5.82 0.43
CA VAL A 159 -2.84 6.95 1.28
C VAL A 159 -3.64 6.83 2.57
N ILE A 160 -2.95 6.69 3.70
CA ILE A 160 -3.56 6.54 5.03
C ILE A 160 -3.42 7.85 5.81
N SER A 161 -4.40 8.12 6.68
CA SER A 161 -4.52 9.38 7.45
C SER A 161 -4.02 9.24 8.87
#